data_AF-G5CTY3-F1
#
_entry.id   AF-G5CTY3-F1
#
_cell.length_a   1.000
_cell.length_b   1.000
_cell.length_c   1.000
_cell.angle_alpha   90.00
_cell.angle_beta   90.00
_cell.angle_gamma   90.00
#
_symmetry.space_group_name_H-M   'P 1'
#
loop_
_entity.id
_entity.type
_entity.pdbx_description
1 polymer ?
#
loop_
_entity_poly.entity_id
_entity_poly.type
_entity_poly.pdbx_seq_one_letter_code
_entity_poly.pdbx_strand_id
1 'polypeptide(L)'
;LNNWYPTEVLTGDSPYTERSVALLAARAKRASMEYTPTRPDPVDPERIYRACHFGPLVEIFGFDMRTYRGPNTANRQATLGDESVILGGAQVEWLKRRLKASRAAWKIIASDM
;
A
#
# COMPACT_ATOMS: atom_id res chain seq x y z
N LEU A 1 -5.65 -9.24 -14.02
CA LEU A 1 -6.34 -8.18 -13.26
C LEU A 1 -5.30 -7.10 -12.91
N ASN A 2 -5.44 -5.85 -13.40
CA ASN A 2 -4.43 -4.79 -13.19
C ASN A 2 -4.95 -3.66 -12.28
N ASN A 3 -6.14 -3.13 -12.58
CA ASN A 3 -6.74 -2.01 -11.85
C ASN A 3 -7.69 -2.48 -10.74
N TRP A 4 -7.19 -3.23 -9.76
CA TRP A 4 -8.00 -3.81 -8.68
C TRP A 4 -8.02 -3.00 -7.39
N TYR A 5 -9.02 -3.27 -6.54
CA TYR A 5 -9.15 -2.74 -5.18
C TYR A 5 -9.58 -3.83 -4.19
N PRO A 6 -9.29 -3.70 -2.88
CA PRO A 6 -9.46 -4.79 -1.91
C PRO A 6 -10.88 -5.36 -1.81
N THR A 7 -11.90 -4.51 -1.95
CA THR A 7 -13.32 -4.90 -1.84
C THR A 7 -13.93 -5.37 -3.17
N GLU A 8 -13.13 -5.48 -4.23
CA GLU A 8 -13.61 -5.92 -5.54
C GLU A 8 -14.01 -7.39 -5.54
N VAL A 9 -15.13 -7.69 -6.17
CA VAL A 9 -15.54 -9.05 -6.51
C VAL A 9 -15.57 -9.16 -8.03
N LEU A 10 -14.84 -10.12 -8.57
CA LEU A 10 -14.77 -10.32 -10.02
C LEU A 10 -16.14 -10.79 -10.54
N THR A 11 -16.72 -10.01 -11.45
CA THR A 11 -18.02 -10.28 -12.08
C THR A 11 -17.88 -10.65 -13.56
N GLY A 12 -18.98 -11.09 -14.18
CA GLY A 12 -19.03 -11.45 -15.61
C GLY A 12 -18.37 -12.80 -15.91
N ASP A 13 -17.88 -12.95 -17.15
CA ASP A 13 -17.23 -14.17 -17.66
C ASP A 13 -15.78 -14.30 -17.19
N SER A 14 -15.54 -14.03 -15.90
CA SER A 14 -14.23 -14.20 -15.30
C SER A 14 -13.82 -15.69 -15.36
N PRO A 15 -12.65 -16.03 -15.91
CA PRO A 15 -12.18 -17.41 -15.98
C PRO A 15 -11.71 -17.95 -14.61
N TYR A 16 -11.69 -17.10 -13.57
CA TYR A 16 -11.21 -17.46 -12.25
C TYR A 16 -12.32 -18.08 -11.39
N THR A 17 -11.99 -19.20 -10.76
CA THR A 17 -12.85 -19.85 -9.76
C THR A 17 -12.96 -19.01 -8.49
N GLU A 18 -11.84 -18.43 -8.05
CA GLU A 18 -11.83 -17.47 -6.95
C GLU A 18 -12.14 -16.07 -7.48
N ARG A 19 -13.13 -15.40 -6.88
CA ARG A 19 -13.61 -14.09 -7.32
C ARG A 19 -13.41 -12.99 -6.28
N SER A 20 -13.09 -13.35 -5.04
CA SER A 20 -12.75 -12.39 -3.99
C SER A 20 -11.34 -11.84 -4.24
N VAL A 21 -11.26 -10.58 -4.66
CA VAL A 21 -9.96 -9.92 -4.82
C VAL A 21 -9.25 -9.79 -3.49
N ALA A 22 -9.98 -9.62 -2.37
CA ALA A 22 -9.40 -9.66 -1.03
C ALA A 22 -8.61 -10.96 -0.77
N LEU A 23 -9.19 -12.12 -1.10
CA LEU A 23 -8.54 -13.41 -0.89
C LEU A 23 -7.36 -13.63 -1.86
N LEU A 24 -7.52 -13.21 -3.12
CA LEU A 24 -6.43 -13.24 -4.10
C LEU A 24 -5.26 -12.36 -3.65
N ALA A 25 -5.53 -11.14 -3.18
CA ALA A 25 -4.53 -10.21 -2.68
C ALA A 25 -3.83 -10.75 -1.44
N ALA A 26 -4.54 -11.36 -0.48
CA ALA A 26 -3.94 -11.95 0.70
C ALA A 26 -2.96 -13.08 0.35
N ARG A 27 -3.35 -13.96 -0.59
CA ARG A 27 -2.49 -15.04 -1.11
C ARG A 27 -1.27 -14.48 -1.84
N ALA A 28 -1.47 -13.48 -2.70
CA ALA A 28 -0.40 -12.83 -3.44
C ALA A 28 0.60 -12.11 -2.52
N LYS A 29 0.09 -11.43 -1.48
CA LYS A 29 0.90 -10.75 -0.46
C LYS A 29 1.79 -11.74 0.27
N ARG A 30 1.25 -12.88 0.72
CA ARG A 30 2.03 -13.95 1.34
C ARG A 30 3.15 -14.44 0.41
N ALA A 31 2.81 -14.79 -0.83
CA ALA A 31 3.80 -15.24 -1.81
C ALA A 31 4.88 -14.17 -2.06
N SER A 32 4.49 -12.89 -2.14
CA SER A 32 5.46 -11.80 -2.28
C SER A 32 6.42 -11.73 -1.08
N MET A 33 5.94 -11.90 0.15
CA MET A 33 6.79 -11.89 1.35
C MET A 33 7.69 -13.13 1.44
N GLU A 34 7.23 -14.29 0.94
CA GLU A 34 8.00 -15.54 0.92
C GLU A 34 9.12 -15.53 -0.14
N TYR A 35 8.89 -14.88 -1.29
CA TYR A 35 9.76 -14.97 -2.46
C TYR A 35 10.48 -13.67 -2.82
N THR A 36 10.32 -12.59 -2.05
CA THR A 36 11.10 -11.35 -2.22
C THR A 36 11.95 -11.07 -0.99
N PRO A 37 13.12 -10.41 -1.13
CA PRO A 37 13.99 -10.07 -0.01
C PRO A 37 13.45 -8.87 0.79
N THR A 38 12.21 -8.97 1.28
CA THR A 38 11.57 -7.96 2.12
C THR A 38 11.72 -8.38 3.58
N ARG A 39 12.34 -7.52 4.39
CA ARG A 39 12.40 -7.73 5.84
C ARG A 39 11.00 -7.52 6.45
N PRO A 40 10.44 -8.50 7.18
CA PRO A 40 9.19 -8.30 7.91
C PRO A 40 9.34 -7.22 8.98
N ASP A 41 8.30 -6.43 9.21
CA ASP A 41 8.26 -5.53 10.36
C ASP A 41 8.01 -6.35 11.64
N PRO A 42 8.68 -6.02 12.76
CA PRO A 42 8.58 -6.81 13.99
C PRO A 42 7.21 -6.72 14.69
N VAL A 43 6.41 -5.68 14.42
CA VAL A 43 5.09 -5.48 15.04
C VAL A 43 3.98 -5.95 14.10
N ASP A 44 4.11 -5.67 12.81
CA ASP A 44 3.18 -6.09 11.76
C ASP A 44 3.96 -6.84 10.66
N PRO A 45 4.10 -8.17 10.76
CA PRO A 45 4.86 -8.97 9.79
C PRO A 45 4.33 -8.88 8.37
N GLU A 46 3.09 -8.44 8.17
CA GLU A 46 2.49 -8.27 6.87
C GLU A 46 2.61 -6.83 6.35
N ARG A 47 3.24 -5.90 7.07
CA ARG A 47 3.36 -4.51 6.64
C ARG A 47 4.25 -4.36 5.40
N ILE A 48 3.72 -3.68 4.37
CA ILE A 48 4.47 -3.41 3.13
C ILE A 48 5.19 -2.05 3.19
N TYR A 49 4.51 -1.00 3.65
CA TYR A 49 5.08 0.34 3.73
C TYR A 49 6.23 0.41 4.74
N ARG A 50 7.27 1.13 4.37
CA ARG A 50 8.56 1.14 5.08
C ARG A 50 9.41 2.36 4.70
N ALA A 51 10.46 2.60 5.47
CA ALA A 51 11.44 3.62 5.12
C ALA A 51 12.87 3.12 5.28
N CYS A 52 13.74 3.53 4.35
CA CYS A 52 15.14 3.15 4.28
C CYS A 52 16.00 4.42 4.32
N HIS A 53 16.96 4.47 5.26
CA HIS A 53 17.82 5.62 5.48
C HIS A 53 19.22 5.34 4.91
N PHE A 54 19.73 6.27 4.10
CA PHE A 54 21.02 6.21 3.42
C PHE A 54 21.89 7.39 3.87
N GLY A 55 22.48 7.24 5.06
CA GLY A 55 23.30 8.27 5.69
C GLY A 55 22.55 9.61 5.85
N PRO A 56 23.26 10.74 6.02
CA PRO A 56 22.60 12.04 6.21
C PRO A 56 21.92 12.57 4.94
N LEU A 57 22.04 11.87 3.80
CA LEU A 57 21.65 12.39 2.50
C LEU A 57 20.24 12.01 2.12
N VAL A 58 19.84 10.74 2.24
CA VAL A 58 18.57 10.27 1.67
C VAL A 58 17.80 9.43 2.67
N GLU A 59 16.50 9.70 2.80
CA GLU A 59 15.54 8.74 3.34
C GLU A 59 14.45 8.47 2.29
N ILE A 60 14.25 7.18 1.96
CA ILE A 60 13.24 6.73 1.01
C ILE A 60 12.05 6.19 1.79
N PHE A 61 10.85 6.65 1.46
CA PHE A 61 9.57 6.24 2.02
C PHE A 61 8.80 5.45 0.97
N GLY A 62 8.78 4.12 1.11
CA GLY A 62 8.00 3.23 0.26
C GLY A 62 6.57 3.11 0.78
N PHE A 63 5.59 3.42 -0.07
CA PHE A 63 4.19 3.37 0.30
C PHE A 63 3.54 2.03 -0.05
N ASP A 64 2.57 1.63 0.76
CA ASP A 64 1.53 0.69 0.38
C ASP A 64 0.30 1.50 -0.07
N MET A 65 -0.03 1.41 -1.35
CA MET A 65 -1.15 2.14 -1.97
C MET A 65 -2.28 1.21 -2.41
N ARG A 66 -2.18 -0.09 -2.06
CA ARG A 66 -3.13 -1.11 -2.51
C ARG A 66 -3.88 -1.76 -1.35
N THR A 67 -3.22 -2.03 -0.22
CA THR A 67 -3.85 -2.73 0.91
C THR A 67 -5.02 -1.94 1.51
N TYR A 68 -4.90 -0.62 1.55
CA TYR A 68 -5.81 0.25 2.31
C TYR A 68 -6.67 1.17 1.45
N ARG A 69 -6.54 1.10 0.12
CA ARG A 69 -7.26 2.01 -0.77
C ARG A 69 -8.75 1.69 -0.84
N GLY A 70 -9.54 2.73 -1.08
CA GLY A 70 -10.96 2.62 -1.39
C GLY A 70 -11.23 1.99 -2.76
N PRO A 71 -12.52 1.78 -3.09
CA PRO A 71 -12.94 1.25 -4.38
C PRO A 71 -12.51 2.12 -5.55
N ASN A 72 -12.47 1.52 -6.74
CA ASN A 72 -12.41 2.31 -7.97
C ASN A 72 -13.71 3.07 -8.16
N THR A 73 -13.59 4.35 -8.47
CA THR A 73 -14.72 5.25 -8.73
C THR A 73 -14.39 6.13 -9.95
N ALA A 74 -15.25 7.10 -10.25
CA ALA A 74 -14.96 8.11 -11.27
C ALA A 74 -13.80 9.06 -10.90
N ASN A 75 -13.24 8.96 -9.67
CA ASN A 75 -12.17 9.82 -9.14
C ASN A 75 -12.54 11.32 -9.19
N ARG A 76 -13.79 11.64 -8.83
CA ARG A 76 -14.35 13.01 -8.83
C ARG A 76 -15.06 13.35 -7.52
N GLN A 77 -14.67 12.72 -6.42
CA GLN A 77 -15.22 13.01 -5.09
C GLN A 77 -14.98 14.47 -4.72
N ALA A 78 -16.04 15.16 -4.31
CA ALA A 78 -15.95 16.55 -3.83
C ALA A 78 -15.45 16.64 -2.38
N THR A 79 -15.56 15.55 -1.62
CA THR A 79 -15.16 15.46 -0.21
C THR A 79 -14.31 14.22 0.02
N LEU A 80 -13.36 14.31 0.95
CA LEU A 80 -12.59 13.15 1.37
C LEU A 80 -13.47 12.21 2.22
N GLY A 81 -13.42 10.93 1.90
CA GLY A 81 -14.10 9.83 2.59
C GLY A 81 -13.53 8.48 2.13
N ASP A 82 -14.16 7.38 2.53
CA ASP A 82 -13.66 6.01 2.31
C ASP A 82 -13.40 5.69 0.83
N GLU A 83 -14.21 6.23 -0.08
CA GLU A 83 -14.04 6.07 -1.53
C GLU A 83 -12.86 6.82 -2.14
N SER A 84 -12.30 7.79 -1.41
CA SER A 84 -11.15 8.61 -1.83
C SER A 84 -9.84 8.17 -1.19
N VAL A 85 -9.87 7.18 -0.28
CA VAL A 85 -8.68 6.74 0.45
C VAL A 85 -7.70 6.06 -0.50
N ILE A 86 -6.45 6.50 -0.48
CA ILE A 86 -5.32 5.84 -1.14
C ILE A 86 -4.35 5.22 -0.13
N LEU A 87 -4.06 5.96 0.95
CA LEU A 87 -3.20 5.50 2.04
C LEU A 87 -4.06 5.28 3.30
N GLY A 88 -3.82 4.17 4.00
CA GLY A 88 -4.48 3.90 5.27
C GLY A 88 -4.09 4.91 6.36
N GLY A 89 -4.99 5.21 7.29
CA GLY A 89 -4.76 6.21 8.34
C GLY A 89 -3.50 5.94 9.18
N ALA A 90 -3.24 4.69 9.53
CA ALA A 90 -2.03 4.31 10.27
C ALA A 90 -0.74 4.64 9.49
N GLN A 91 -0.73 4.43 8.18
CA GLN A 91 0.40 4.76 7.30
C GLN A 91 0.58 6.27 7.16
N VAL A 92 -0.51 7.04 7.05
CA VAL A 92 -0.46 8.52 7.01
C VAL A 92 0.16 9.06 8.30
N GLU A 93 -0.29 8.55 9.46
CA GLU A 93 0.24 8.99 10.75
C GLU A 93 1.69 8.56 10.98
N TRP A 94 2.06 7.35 10.54
CA TRP A 94 3.44 6.89 10.50
C TRP A 94 4.32 7.82 9.64
N LEU A 95 3.85 8.17 8.43
CA LEU A 95 4.57 9.02 7.50
C LEU A 95 4.80 10.41 8.08
N LYS A 96 3.76 11.05 8.63
CA LYS A 96 3.86 12.37 9.28
C LYS A 96 4.90 12.37 10.40
N ARG A 97 4.83 11.38 11.29
CA ARG A 97 5.80 11.25 12.41
C ARG A 97 7.22 11.10 11.90
N ARG A 98 7.43 10.27 10.86
CA ARG A 98 8.77 9.99 10.36
C ARG A 98 9.36 11.13 9.54
N LEU A 99 8.55 11.80 8.72
CA LEU A 99 8.96 13.02 8.02
C LEU A 99 9.39 14.11 8.99
N LYS A 100 8.66 14.29 10.11
CA LYS A 100 9.01 15.25 11.16
C LYS A 100 10.33 14.89 11.87
N ALA A 101 10.62 13.60 12.03
CA ALA A 101 11.84 13.13 12.68
C ALA A 101 13.07 13.08 11.75
N SER A 102 12.85 12.98 10.44
CA SER A 102 13.90 12.76 9.44
C SER A 102 14.82 13.98 9.29
N ARG A 103 16.12 13.75 9.45
CA ARG A 103 17.19 14.75 9.22
C ARG A 103 17.88 14.61 7.87
N ALA A 104 17.46 13.64 7.04
CA ALA A 104 18.06 13.43 5.72
C ALA A 104 17.87 14.67 4.84
N ALA A 105 18.89 15.05 4.07
CA ALA A 105 18.83 16.17 3.14
C ALA A 105 17.70 16.00 2.10
N TRP A 106 17.53 14.78 1.60
CA TRP A 106 16.53 14.37 0.62
C TRP A 106 15.56 13.36 1.21
N LYS A 107 14.28 13.56 0.92
CA LYS A 107 13.18 12.70 1.36
C LYS A 107 12.45 12.25 0.11
N ILE A 108 12.60 10.99 -0.26
CA ILE A 108 12.09 10.42 -1.51
C ILE A 108 10.83 9.62 -1.22
N ILE A 109 9.74 9.90 -1.92
CA ILE A 109 8.53 9.09 -1.87
C ILE A 109 8.59 8.09 -3.02
N ALA A 110 8.67 6.80 -2.68
CA ALA A 110 8.53 5.71 -3.63
C ALA A 110 7.07 5.25 -3.64
N SER A 111 6.35 5.69 -4.66
CA SER A 111 4.94 5.40 -4.88
C SER A 111 4.74 4.85 -6.30
N ASP A 112 4.00 3.75 -6.40
CA ASP A 112 3.52 3.21 -7.67
C ASP A 112 2.09 2.72 -7.46
N MET A 113 1.16 3.15 -8.31
CA MET A 113 -0.26 2.79 -8.22
C MET A 113 -0.71 2.08 -9.48
#